data_AF-A0AB39P9C0-F1
#
_entry.id   AF-A0AB39P9C0-F1
#
_cell.length_a   1.000
_cell.length_b   1.000
_cell.length_c   1.000
_cell.angle_alpha   90.00
_cell.angle_beta   90.00
_cell.angle_gamma   90.00
#
_symmetry.space_group_name_H-M   'P 1'
#
loop_
_entity.id
_entity.type
_entity.pdbx_description
1 polymer ?
#
loop_
_entity_poly.entity_id
_entity_poly.type
_entity_poly.pdbx_seq_one_letter_code
_entity_poly.pdbx_strand_id
1 'polypeptide(L)'
;MADTDTLENVLDRAREHIDRNEALGEAQVAVLEAALTLFRAGRPQLAELPQERTELLRDALAAVRAATVATGIAVTRAHRSPVAAQLPGTLPGRPAVRL
;
A
#
# COMPACT_ATOMS: atom_id res chain seq x y z
N MET A 1 -27.89 15.52 -3.43
CA MET A 1 -27.01 15.36 -2.25
C MET A 1 -26.80 13.88 -1.88
N ALA A 2 -26.92 12.94 -2.83
CA ALA A 2 -26.98 11.48 -2.55
C ALA A 2 -25.77 10.69 -3.11
N ASP A 3 -24.79 11.35 -3.71
CA ASP A 3 -23.67 10.69 -4.40
C ASP A 3 -22.40 10.63 -3.53
N THR A 4 -22.30 11.56 -2.58
CA THR A 4 -21.11 11.81 -1.75
C THR A 4 -20.91 10.71 -0.71
N ASP A 5 -22.00 10.26 -0.09
CA ASP A 5 -22.01 9.15 0.87
C ASP A 5 -21.74 7.80 0.18
N THR A 6 -21.98 7.69 -1.13
CA THR A 6 -21.74 6.46 -1.88
C THR A 6 -20.25 6.21 -2.08
N LEU A 7 -19.47 7.24 -2.43
CA LEU A 7 -18.03 7.06 -2.68
C LEU A 7 -17.26 6.72 -1.41
N GLU A 8 -17.54 7.38 -0.29
CA GLU A 8 -16.87 7.04 0.98
C GLU A 8 -17.15 5.60 1.41
N ASN A 9 -18.42 5.18 1.32
CA ASN A 9 -18.81 3.81 1.63
C ASN A 9 -18.13 2.79 0.69
N VAL A 10 -17.97 3.12 -0.59
CA VAL A 10 -17.26 2.25 -1.55
C VAL A 10 -15.78 2.14 -1.21
N LEU A 11 -15.12 3.26 -0.90
CA LEU A 11 -13.70 3.28 -0.57
C LEU A 11 -13.41 2.58 0.77
N ASP A 12 -14.27 2.76 1.77
CA ASP A 12 -14.13 2.05 3.06
C ASP A 12 -14.35 0.54 2.90
N ARG A 13 -15.38 0.10 2.16
CA ARG A 13 -15.55 -1.32 1.85
C ARG A 13 -14.39 -1.89 1.06
N ALA A 14 -13.84 -1.14 0.10
CA ALA A 14 -12.68 -1.59 -0.67
C ALA A 14 -11.47 -1.86 0.24
N ARG A 15 -11.28 -1.08 1.32
CA ARG A 15 -10.19 -1.28 2.29
C ARG A 15 -10.34 -2.57 3.09
N GLU A 16 -11.56 -2.95 3.44
CA GLU A 16 -11.85 -4.16 4.23
C GLU A 16 -11.46 -5.46 3.51
N HIS A 17 -11.41 -5.44 2.18
CA HIS A 17 -11.14 -6.63 1.37
C HIS A 17 -9.67 -6.76 0.93
N ILE A 18 -8.80 -5.83 1.33
CA ILE A 18 -7.37 -5.88 1.00
C ILE A 18 -6.64 -6.70 2.06
N ASP A 19 -5.91 -7.72 1.62
CA ASP A 19 -4.96 -8.43 2.47
C ASP A 19 -3.76 -7.52 2.76
N ARG A 20 -3.53 -7.21 4.03
CA ARG A 20 -2.47 -6.32 4.53
C ARG A 20 -1.21 -7.05 4.97
N ASN A 21 -1.15 -8.37 4.83
CA ASN A 21 0.00 -9.17 5.25
C ASN A 21 1.27 -8.85 4.43
N GLU A 22 1.11 -8.24 3.25
CA GLU A 22 2.22 -7.84 2.39
C GLU A 22 2.29 -6.33 2.16
N ALA A 23 3.49 -5.86 1.82
CA ALA A 23 3.76 -4.44 1.55
C ALA A 23 2.92 -3.87 0.40
N LEU A 24 2.52 -4.69 -0.58
CA LEU A 24 1.62 -4.25 -1.65
C LEU A 24 0.20 -3.98 -1.11
N GLY A 25 -0.30 -4.82 -0.22
CA GLY A 25 -1.59 -4.61 0.44
C GLY A 25 -1.61 -3.36 1.30
N GLU A 26 -0.56 -3.15 2.09
CA GLU A 26 -0.40 -1.90 2.86
C GLU A 26 -0.35 -0.66 1.94
N ALA A 27 0.30 -0.76 0.78
CA ALA A 27 0.32 0.33 -0.19
C ALA A 27 -1.09 0.64 -0.73
N GLN A 28 -1.87 -0.39 -1.06
CA GLN A 28 -3.24 -0.22 -1.56
C GLN A 28 -4.15 0.42 -0.50
N VAL A 29 -4.07 -0.02 0.76
CA VAL A 29 -4.86 0.58 1.85
C VAL A 29 -4.49 2.04 2.05
N ALA A 30 -3.21 2.37 2.05
CA ALA A 30 -2.74 3.76 2.20
C ALA A 30 -3.21 4.67 1.04
N VAL A 31 -3.30 4.15 -0.19
CA VAL A 31 -3.89 4.89 -1.33
C VAL A 31 -5.37 5.17 -1.11
N LEU A 32 -6.14 4.19 -0.62
CA LEU A 32 -7.56 4.37 -0.35
C LEU A 32 -7.80 5.35 0.81
N GLU A 33 -6.96 5.33 1.84
CA GLU A 33 -6.96 6.32 2.92
C GLU A 33 -6.69 7.74 2.41
N ALA A 34 -5.71 7.90 1.52
CA ALA A 34 -5.44 9.17 0.87
C ALA A 34 -6.64 9.65 0.05
N ALA A 35 -7.26 8.76 -0.74
CA ALA A 35 -8.41 9.09 -1.56
C ALA A 35 -9.62 9.55 -0.72
N LEU A 36 -9.93 8.83 0.37
CA LEU A 36 -10.97 9.21 1.32
C LEU A 36 -10.69 10.59 1.95
N THR A 37 -9.45 10.83 2.36
CA THR A 37 -9.07 12.07 3.04
C THR A 37 -9.12 13.26 2.08
N LEU A 38 -8.68 13.09 0.83
CA LEU A 38 -8.82 14.11 -0.22
C LEU A 38 -10.28 14.42 -0.54
N PHE A 39 -11.12 13.38 -0.60
CA PHE A 39 -12.53 13.54 -0.83
C PHE A 39 -13.20 14.34 0.28
N ARG A 40 -12.90 14.00 1.55
CA ARG A 40 -13.35 14.77 2.72
C ARG A 40 -12.88 16.22 2.63
N ALA A 41 -11.60 16.47 2.31
CA ALA A 41 -11.04 17.81 2.15
C ALA A 41 -11.68 18.64 1.02
N GLY A 42 -12.33 17.98 0.06
CA GLY A 42 -13.07 18.62 -1.04
C GLY A 42 -14.52 18.99 -0.70
N ARG A 43 -15.00 18.66 0.50
CA ARG A 43 -16.39 18.94 0.89
C ARG A 43 -16.64 20.45 0.99
N PRO A 44 -17.78 20.97 0.47
CA PRO A 44 -18.10 22.39 0.51
C PRO A 44 -18.08 22.98 1.93
N GLN A 45 -18.45 22.20 2.94
CA GLN A 45 -18.48 22.62 4.34
C GLN A 45 -17.08 22.99 4.88
N LEU A 46 -16.02 22.44 4.29
CA LEU A 46 -14.63 22.76 4.66
C LEU A 46 -14.07 23.96 3.90
N ALA A 47 -14.78 24.51 2.92
CA ALA A 47 -14.35 25.72 2.23
C ALA A 47 -14.23 26.90 3.20
N GLU A 48 -15.09 26.95 4.22
CA GLU A 48 -15.11 27.96 5.28
C GLU A 48 -14.15 27.65 6.43
N LEU A 49 -13.49 26.49 6.42
CA LEU A 49 -12.62 26.00 7.50
C LEU A 49 -11.22 25.66 6.94
N PRO A 50 -10.42 26.67 6.57
CA PRO A 50 -9.15 26.47 5.86
C PRO A 50 -8.10 25.70 6.66
N GLN A 51 -8.12 25.80 7.99
CA GLN A 51 -7.22 25.05 8.87
C GLN A 51 -7.52 23.56 8.84
N GLU A 52 -8.78 23.17 9.06
CA GLU A 52 -9.24 21.78 9.01
C GLU A 52 -9.01 21.16 7.62
N ARG A 53 -9.29 21.93 6.55
CA ARG A 53 -8.96 21.51 5.18
C ARG A 53 -7.45 21.25 5.01
N THR A 54 -6.60 22.10 5.58
CA THR A 54 -5.15 21.94 5.48
C THR A 54 -4.65 20.71 6.24
N GLU A 55 -5.25 20.40 7.39
CA GLU A 55 -4.93 19.19 8.16
C GLU A 55 -5.26 17.94 7.37
N LEU A 56 -6.45 17.86 6.77
CA LEU A 56 -6.82 16.73 5.90
C LEU A 56 -5.88 16.59 4.69
N LEU A 57 -5.45 17.70 4.08
CA LEU A 57 -4.48 17.63 2.98
C LEU A 57 -3.10 17.12 3.43
N ARG A 58 -2.67 17.45 4.66
CA ARG A 58 -1.44 16.90 5.25
C ARG A 58 -1.56 15.41 5.52
N ASP A 59 -2.71 14.98 6.05
CA ASP A 59 -2.98 13.56 6.32
C ASP A 59 -3.03 12.75 5.02
N ALA A 60 -3.68 13.27 3.99
CA ALA A 60 -3.69 12.67 2.66
C ALA A 60 -2.27 12.52 2.10
N LEU A 61 -1.43 13.55 2.24
CA LEU A 61 -0.04 13.49 1.79
C LEU A 61 0.79 12.46 2.57
N ALA A 62 0.56 12.35 3.89
CA ALA A 62 1.19 11.34 4.73
C ALA A 62 0.83 9.92 4.27
N ALA A 63 -0.44 9.68 3.96
CA ALA A 63 -0.91 8.41 3.42
C ALA A 63 -0.28 8.08 2.04
N VAL A 64 -0.19 9.06 1.13
CA VAL A 64 0.52 8.89 -0.16
C VAL A 64 2.00 8.54 0.04
N ARG A 65 2.67 9.20 1.00
CA ARG A 65 4.06 8.86 1.35
C ARG A 65 4.17 7.43 1.86
N ALA A 66 3.27 7.00 2.73
CA ALA A 66 3.23 5.62 3.23
C ALA A 66 3.04 4.61 2.07
N ALA A 67 2.10 4.87 1.17
CA ALA A 67 1.87 4.07 -0.02
C ALA A 67 3.12 3.95 -0.92
N THR A 68 3.83 5.07 -1.10
CA THR A 68 5.05 5.12 -1.91
C THR A 68 6.16 4.26 -1.30
N VAL A 69 6.37 4.35 0.02
CA VAL A 69 7.36 3.53 0.74
C VAL A 69 7.00 2.04 0.67
N ALA A 70 5.74 1.70 0.95
CA ALA A 70 5.26 0.33 0.90
C ALA A 70 5.39 -0.28 -0.51
N THR A 71 5.07 0.49 -1.55
CA THR A 71 5.30 0.10 -2.96
C THR A 71 6.79 -0.12 -3.24
N GLY A 72 7.67 0.77 -2.78
CA GLY A 72 9.11 0.60 -2.94
C GLY A 72 9.63 -0.69 -2.29
N ILE A 73 9.11 -1.06 -1.12
CA ILE A 73 9.43 -2.32 -0.45
C ILE A 73 8.92 -3.51 -1.27
N ALA A 74 7.67 -3.47 -1.75
CA ALA A 74 7.08 -4.52 -2.56
C ALA A 74 7.89 -4.77 -3.84
N VAL A 75 8.23 -3.70 -4.57
CA VAL A 75 9.07 -3.75 -5.77
C VAL A 75 10.45 -4.33 -5.45
N THR A 76 11.11 -3.86 -4.40
CA THR A 76 12.44 -4.37 -4.02
C THR A 76 12.40 -5.85 -3.67
N ARG A 77 11.37 -6.33 -2.97
CA ARG A 77 11.18 -7.76 -2.66
C ARG A 77 10.96 -8.58 -3.92
N ALA A 78 10.08 -8.13 -4.81
CA ALA A 78 9.83 -8.79 -6.10
C ALA A 78 11.10 -8.94 -6.95
N HIS A 79 12.00 -7.95 -6.92
CA HIS A 79 13.27 -7.98 -7.66
C HIS A 79 14.40 -8.77 -6.96
N ARG A 80 14.30 -9.03 -5.64
CA ARG A 80 15.25 -9.90 -4.91
C ARG A 80 14.87 -11.38 -4.94
N SER A 81 13.58 -11.68 -5.05
CA SER A 81 13.07 -13.05 -5.16
C SER A 81 13.58 -13.88 -6.36
N PRO A 82 14.04 -13.32 -7.51
CA PRO A 82 14.53 -14.13 -8.63
C PRO A 82 15.92 -14.75 -8.37
N VAL A 83 16.71 -14.23 -7.41
CA VAL A 83 18.12 -14.62 -7.25
C VAL A 83 18.34 -15.70 -6.19
N ALA A 84 17.44 -15.82 -5.20
CA ALA A 84 17.57 -16.83 -4.14
C ALA A 84 17.20 -18.25 -4.61
N ALA A 85 16.48 -18.40 -5.72
CA ALA A 85 16.13 -19.71 -6.30
C ALA A 85 17.22 -20.31 -7.21
N GLN A 86 18.34 -19.60 -7.42
CA GLN A 86 19.46 -20.02 -8.28
C GLN A 86 20.76 -20.32 -7.51
N LEU A 87 20.67 -20.83 -6.28
CA LEU A 87 21.77 -21.56 -5.67
C LEU A 87 21.50 -23.07 -5.78
N PRO A 88 21.75 -23.71 -6.94
CA PRO A 88 21.88 -25.15 -6.97
C PRO A 88 23.13 -25.52 -6.18
N GLY A 89 22.94 -26.36 -5.16
CA GLY A 89 24.04 -27.08 -4.55
C GLY A 89 24.81 -27.85 -5.60
N THR A 90 25.99 -27.36 -5.97
CA THR A 90 27.04 -28.16 -6.60
C THR A 90 28.34 -27.92 -5.85
N LEU A 91 28.64 -28.79 -4.89
CA LEU A 91 30.01 -29.08 -4.51
C LEU A 91 30.46 -30.29 -5.34
N PRO A 92 31.51 -30.18 -6.17
CA PRO A 92 31.99 -31.30 -6.95
C PRO A 92 32.87 -32.20 -6.08
N GLY A 93 32.64 -33.51 -6.14
CA GLY A 93 33.63 -34.53 -5.78
C GLY A 93 33.53 -35.08 -4.37
N ARG A 94 32.71 -36.12 -4.20
CA ARG A 94 33.06 -37.20 -3.27
C ARG A 94 32.52 -38.52 -3.81
N PRO A 95 33.37 -39.50 -4.19
CA PRO A 95 32.87 -40.77 -4.70
C PRO A 95 32.24 -41.57 -3.56
N ALA A 96 31.07 -42.14 -3.84
CA ALA A 96 30.35 -43.02 -2.94
C ALA A 96 31.18 -44.28 -2.67
N VAL A 97 31.63 -44.45 -1.43
CA VAL A 97 32.14 -45.74 -0.94
C VAL A 97 30.93 -46.63 -0.68
N ARG A 98 30.78 -47.69 -1.48
CA ARG A 98 29.90 -48.81 -1.15
C ARG A 98 30.61 -49.67 -0.10
N LEU A 99 29.95 -49.92 1.03
CA LEU A 99 30.18 -51.09 1.87
C LEU A 99 29.02 -52.05 1.64
#